data_AF-A0AA87Y5J3-F1
#
_entry.id   AF-A0AA87Y5J3-F1
#
_cell.length_a   1.000
_cell.length_b   1.000
_cell.length_c   1.000
_cell.angle_alpha   90.00
_cell.angle_beta   90.00
_cell.angle_gamma   90.00
#
_symmetry.space_group_name_H-M   'P 1'
#
loop_
_entity.id
_entity.type
_entity.pdbx_description
1 polymer ?
#
loop_
_entity_poly.entity_id
_entity_poly.type
_entity_poly.pdbx_seq_one_letter_code
_entity_poly.pdbx_strand_id
1 'polypeptide(L)'
;MSAPVTLSFTLSGKAWADRPARPRLDRWEDPGRTAVLARRAHVCYVDGMDNEPGKTFKETAVPADPAIPPQPYIHYGICDASAALALDERRFVVADDERSVLNIFRFDGADAADSVNLDAFLGTGKDDEADLEGCALSGDTIYWIGSHGADGDGMPAPLRRVLFATRLEEGARPGERTLRQFGRPYRRLLEDFDASPAREGYDLLGAALMDPKKEGGLSIEGLAETPRGALLIGLRNPVPADGALVLTLENPADVVQGGAARFGPCFTLDLGGLGIRSIERHGEGYYIVAGPFDKDKSRDKDKADRNSRFALFRWSGIQNDRPERVAFPLLAGLTPEALFFDPAGTLHILSDDGRNQPGGNGKCKNRAAADRQFRRIAVPPGAY
;
A
#
# COMPACT_ATOMS: atom_id res chain seq x y z
N MET A 1 2.16 -21.20 -25.72
CA MET A 1 1.62 -22.34 -24.96
C MET A 1 2.79 -23.10 -24.38
N SER A 2 3.05 -22.93 -23.08
CA SER A 2 4.16 -23.61 -22.40
C SER A 2 3.66 -24.97 -21.88
N ALA A 3 4.42 -26.03 -22.13
CA ALA A 3 4.06 -27.38 -21.69
C ALA A 3 4.12 -27.51 -20.15
N PRO A 4 3.26 -28.34 -19.54
CA PRO A 4 3.27 -28.55 -18.09
C PRO A 4 4.59 -29.18 -17.63
N VAL A 5 5.21 -28.58 -16.61
CA VAL A 5 6.37 -29.16 -15.91
C VAL A 5 5.86 -30.21 -14.93
N THR A 6 6.27 -31.47 -15.11
CA THR A 6 5.93 -32.56 -14.18
C THR A 6 7.07 -32.76 -13.20
N LEU A 7 6.82 -32.53 -11.90
CA LEU A 7 7.74 -32.90 -10.82
C LEU A 7 7.23 -34.20 -10.17
N SER A 8 8.14 -35.14 -9.90
CA SER A 8 7.83 -36.39 -9.21
C SER A 8 8.53 -36.42 -7.86
N PHE A 9 7.80 -36.70 -6.79
CA PHE A 9 8.37 -36.88 -5.44
C PHE A 9 7.91 -38.20 -4.84
N THR A 10 8.77 -38.80 -4.02
CA THR A 10 8.48 -40.00 -3.24
C THR A 10 8.41 -39.61 -1.77
N LEU A 11 7.26 -39.82 -1.13
CA LEU A 11 7.13 -39.63 0.32
C LEU A 11 7.82 -40.79 1.04
N SER A 12 8.99 -40.56 1.61
CA SER A 12 9.63 -41.49 2.53
C SER A 12 9.30 -41.10 3.98
N GLY A 13 8.35 -41.78 4.62
CA GLY A 13 8.10 -41.60 6.06
C GLY A 13 6.66 -41.85 6.51
N LYS A 14 6.51 -42.20 7.80
CA LYS A 14 5.31 -42.75 8.49
C LYS A 14 3.97 -42.10 8.11
N ALA A 15 2.93 -42.94 8.13
CA ALA A 15 1.53 -42.62 7.86
C ALA A 15 1.05 -41.31 8.49
N TRP A 16 0.16 -40.60 7.78
CA TRP A 16 -0.43 -39.30 8.15
C TRP A 16 -1.17 -39.30 9.50
N ALA A 17 -1.47 -40.48 10.07
CA ALA A 17 -2.27 -40.63 11.28
C ALA A 17 -1.62 -40.11 12.58
N ASP A 18 -0.30 -39.90 12.62
CA ASP A 18 0.43 -39.56 13.86
C ASP A 18 0.80 -38.07 14.01
N ARG A 19 0.27 -37.15 13.18
CA ARG A 19 0.55 -35.71 13.32
C ARG A 19 -0.57 -34.98 14.09
N PRO A 20 -0.27 -34.26 15.18
CA PRO A 20 -1.28 -33.44 15.87
C PRO A 20 -1.56 -32.14 15.11
N ALA A 21 -2.83 -31.70 15.20
CA ALA A 21 -3.46 -30.47 14.70
C ALA A 21 -3.64 -30.34 13.17
N ARG A 22 -4.88 -30.61 12.74
CA ARG A 22 -5.44 -30.19 11.44
C ARG A 22 -5.41 -28.66 11.35
N PRO A 23 -4.97 -28.04 10.24
CA PRO A 23 -5.43 -26.69 9.92
C PRO A 23 -6.95 -26.76 9.75
N ARG A 24 -7.71 -25.91 10.47
CA ARG A 24 -9.13 -25.71 10.14
C ARG A 24 -9.17 -25.03 8.77
N LEU A 25 -9.56 -25.80 7.76
CA LEU A 25 -10.07 -25.28 6.49
C LEU A 25 -11.59 -25.21 6.64
N ASP A 26 -12.16 -24.01 6.58
CA ASP A 26 -13.59 -23.84 6.45
C ASP A 26 -14.03 -24.44 5.11
N ARG A 27 -14.92 -25.43 5.17
CA ARG A 27 -15.32 -26.30 4.06
C ARG A 27 -15.92 -25.52 2.89
N TRP A 28 -15.38 -25.77 1.70
CA TRP A 28 -16.13 -25.81 0.45
C TRP A 28 -16.18 -27.28 0.01
N GLU A 29 -17.35 -27.92 0.04
CA GLU A 29 -17.52 -29.30 -0.46
C GLU A 29 -17.91 -29.22 -1.94
N ASP A 30 -17.02 -29.66 -2.84
CA ASP A 30 -17.35 -30.05 -4.21
C ASP A 30 -17.50 -31.58 -4.22
N PRO A 31 -18.66 -32.16 -4.63
CA PRO A 31 -18.85 -33.60 -4.60
C PRO A 31 -18.02 -34.25 -5.72
N GLY A 32 -16.75 -34.53 -5.43
CA GLY A 32 -15.86 -35.28 -6.32
C GLY A 32 -14.35 -35.12 -6.12
N ARG A 33 -13.87 -34.16 -5.32
CA ARG A 33 -12.41 -33.91 -5.16
C ARG A 33 -12.01 -33.76 -3.70
N THR A 34 -11.00 -34.52 -3.28
CA THR A 34 -10.64 -34.67 -1.86
C THR A 34 -9.31 -33.96 -1.57
N ALA A 35 -9.42 -32.76 -1.00
CA ALA A 35 -8.35 -31.88 -0.49
C ALA A 35 -7.64 -30.94 -1.49
N VAL A 36 -7.49 -29.69 -1.03
CA VAL A 36 -6.79 -28.59 -1.69
C VAL A 36 -5.60 -28.19 -0.81
N LEU A 37 -4.40 -28.15 -1.38
CA LEU A 37 -3.24 -27.53 -0.74
C LEU A 37 -2.89 -26.25 -1.51
N ALA A 38 -3.09 -25.09 -0.88
CA ALA A 38 -2.66 -23.81 -1.45
C ALA A 38 -1.20 -23.53 -1.04
N ARG A 39 -0.30 -23.35 -2.01
CA ARG A 39 1.02 -22.78 -1.78
C ARG A 39 1.34 -21.74 -2.86
N ARG A 40 1.73 -20.54 -2.42
CA ARG A 40 2.46 -19.50 -3.18
C ARG A 40 2.09 -19.39 -4.67
N ALA A 41 0.81 -19.15 -4.97
CA ALA A 41 0.22 -18.91 -6.31
C ALA A 41 -0.25 -20.13 -7.14
N HIS A 42 -0.27 -21.35 -6.57
CA HIS A 42 -0.88 -22.52 -7.24
C HIS A 42 -1.94 -23.20 -6.35
N VAL A 43 -3.01 -23.67 -7.00
CA VAL A 43 -4.02 -24.58 -6.43
C VAL A 43 -3.66 -26.00 -6.89
N CYS A 44 -3.30 -26.87 -5.94
CA CYS A 44 -3.01 -28.26 -6.25
C CYS A 44 -4.23 -29.13 -5.91
N TYR A 45 -4.67 -29.94 -6.87
CA TYR A 45 -5.69 -30.99 -6.67
C TYR A 45 -4.97 -32.34 -6.53
N VAL A 46 -5.39 -33.15 -5.56
CA VAL A 46 -4.94 -34.54 -5.43
C VAL A 46 -6.14 -35.44 -5.69
N ASP A 47 -6.14 -36.18 -6.81
CA ASP A 47 -7.16 -37.18 -7.10
C ASP A 47 -6.80 -38.51 -6.41
N GLY A 48 -7.78 -39.13 -5.75
CA GLY A 48 -7.69 -40.49 -5.21
C GLY A 48 -6.81 -40.63 -3.97
N MET A 49 -7.29 -40.18 -2.81
CA MET A 49 -6.68 -40.55 -1.53
C MET A 49 -7.07 -41.98 -1.12
N ASP A 50 -6.39 -42.97 -1.68
CA ASP A 50 -6.22 -44.25 -0.98
C ASP A 50 -4.94 -44.15 -0.14
N ASN A 51 -5.09 -44.21 1.19
CA ASN A 51 -4.00 -44.05 2.18
C ASN A 51 -3.02 -45.24 2.21
N GLU A 52 -2.43 -45.61 1.07
CA GLU A 52 -1.40 -46.65 1.00
C GLU A 52 0.02 -46.05 0.91
N PRO A 53 0.97 -46.50 1.76
CA PRO A 53 2.37 -46.11 1.67
C PRO A 53 2.98 -46.53 0.33
N GLY A 54 3.66 -45.61 -0.38
CA GLY A 54 4.46 -45.92 -1.57
C GLY A 54 3.90 -45.49 -2.93
N LYS A 55 2.72 -44.86 -3.00
CA LYS A 55 2.20 -44.29 -4.26
C LYS A 55 2.89 -42.97 -4.61
N THR A 56 3.26 -42.81 -5.88
CA THR A 56 3.81 -41.58 -6.46
C THR A 56 2.65 -40.68 -6.91
N PHE A 57 2.60 -39.43 -6.43
CA PHE A 57 1.57 -38.47 -6.84
C PHE A 57 2.10 -37.60 -7.97
N LYS A 58 1.26 -37.37 -8.99
CA LYS A 58 1.57 -36.40 -10.05
C LYS A 58 1.04 -35.05 -9.63
N GLU A 59 1.94 -34.13 -9.33
CA GLU A 59 1.58 -32.72 -9.17
C GLU A 59 1.30 -32.14 -10.56
N THR A 60 0.06 -31.72 -10.79
CA THR A 60 -0.29 -30.98 -12.01
C THR A 60 -0.46 -29.53 -11.60
N ALA A 61 0.56 -28.70 -11.88
CA ALA A 61 0.41 -27.26 -11.74
C ALA A 61 -0.61 -26.78 -12.76
N VAL A 62 -1.82 -26.46 -12.30
CA VAL A 62 -2.80 -25.79 -13.14
C VAL A 62 -2.43 -24.30 -13.13
N PRO A 63 -2.33 -23.62 -14.28
CA PRO A 63 -2.22 -22.16 -14.30
C PRO A 63 -3.38 -21.58 -13.48
N ALA A 64 -3.09 -20.57 -12.65
CA ALA A 64 -4.11 -19.90 -11.88
C ALA A 64 -5.23 -19.47 -12.83
N ASP A 65 -6.47 -19.87 -12.52
CA ASP A 65 -7.63 -19.40 -13.27
C ASP A 65 -7.70 -17.87 -13.06
N PRO A 66 -7.55 -17.05 -14.12
CA PRO A 66 -7.64 -15.61 -14.00
C PRO A 66 -9.01 -15.14 -13.47
N ALA A 67 -10.03 -16.02 -13.46
CA ALA A 67 -11.33 -15.74 -12.86
C ALA A 67 -11.38 -15.93 -11.33
N ILE A 68 -10.39 -16.59 -10.70
CA ILE A 68 -10.32 -16.71 -9.25
C ILE A 68 -9.43 -15.57 -8.73
N PRO A 69 -10.01 -14.56 -8.06
CA PRO A 69 -9.21 -13.50 -7.47
C PRO A 69 -8.22 -14.09 -6.46
N PRO A 70 -6.90 -13.74 -6.48
CA PRO A 70 -5.99 -14.15 -5.44
C PRO A 70 -6.56 -13.75 -4.08
N GLN A 71 -6.62 -14.71 -3.16
CA GLN A 71 -7.07 -14.45 -1.80
C GLN A 71 -6.13 -13.40 -1.17
N PRO A 72 -6.67 -12.40 -0.45
CA PRO A 72 -5.85 -11.43 0.24
C PRO A 72 -4.97 -12.12 1.28
N TYR A 73 -3.74 -11.65 1.41
CA TYR A 73 -2.93 -11.92 2.59
C TYR A 73 -3.46 -11.06 3.74
N ILE A 74 -3.64 -11.68 4.91
CA ILE A 74 -4.02 -10.99 6.13
C ILE A 74 -2.77 -10.79 6.97
N HIS A 75 -2.54 -9.56 7.39
CA HIS A 75 -1.48 -9.19 8.33
C HIS A 75 -2.13 -8.65 9.61
N TYR A 76 -1.49 -8.91 10.74
CA TYR A 76 -2.03 -8.56 12.07
C TYR A 76 -1.18 -7.50 12.76
N GLY A 77 -1.78 -6.76 13.69
CA GLY A 77 -1.10 -5.78 14.56
C GLY A 77 -1.54 -4.33 14.35
N ILE A 78 -1.91 -3.98 13.11
CA ILE A 78 -2.42 -2.67 12.68
C ILE A 78 -3.65 -2.86 11.78
N CYS A 79 -4.45 -1.81 11.59
CA CYS A 79 -5.56 -1.83 10.63
C CYS A 79 -5.39 -0.82 9.49
N ASP A 80 -4.67 0.26 9.78
CA ASP A 80 -4.70 1.49 9.01
C ASP A 80 -3.35 1.64 8.26
N ALA A 81 -3.11 0.69 7.35
CA ALA A 81 -1.88 0.61 6.56
C ALA A 81 -1.96 1.57 5.36
N SER A 82 -1.13 2.62 5.38
CA SER A 82 -1.30 3.80 4.52
C SER A 82 -0.15 4.05 3.54
N ALA A 83 1.08 3.63 3.86
CA ALA A 83 2.23 3.67 2.95
C ALA A 83 3.13 2.45 3.13
N ALA A 84 3.76 1.97 2.07
CA ALA A 84 4.61 0.78 2.17
C ALA A 84 5.70 0.69 1.11
N LEU A 85 6.79 -0.01 1.46
CA LEU A 85 7.90 -0.27 0.55
C LEU A 85 8.55 -1.62 0.85
N ALA A 86 8.99 -2.35 -0.18
CA ALA A 86 9.77 -3.57 0.00
C ALA A 86 11.18 -3.25 0.54
N LEU A 87 11.55 -3.85 1.67
CA LEU A 87 12.90 -3.71 2.23
C LEU A 87 13.88 -4.68 1.56
N ASP A 88 13.42 -5.89 1.31
CA ASP A 88 14.18 -6.98 0.69
C ASP A 88 13.23 -8.02 0.08
N GLU A 89 13.75 -9.17 -0.36
CA GLU A 89 12.96 -10.25 -0.98
C GLU A 89 11.91 -10.89 -0.06
N ARG A 90 11.99 -10.64 1.25
CA ARG A 90 11.17 -11.32 2.27
C ARG A 90 10.31 -10.37 3.07
N ARG A 91 10.71 -9.09 3.15
CA ARG A 91 10.14 -8.11 4.07
C ARG A 91 9.79 -6.81 3.39
N PHE A 92 8.77 -6.15 3.94
CA PHE A 92 8.35 -4.83 3.56
C PHE A 92 8.05 -4.02 4.81
N VAL A 93 8.21 -2.70 4.72
CA VAL A 93 7.85 -1.75 5.76
C VAL A 93 6.51 -1.13 5.44
N VAL A 94 5.73 -0.83 6.47
CA VAL A 94 4.40 -0.23 6.39
C VAL A 94 4.29 0.90 7.41
N ALA A 95 3.79 2.06 6.99
CA ALA A 95 3.37 3.13 7.89
C ALA A 95 1.95 2.85 8.40
N ASP A 96 1.70 3.21 9.66
CA ASP A 96 0.40 3.16 10.33
C ASP A 96 -0.08 4.63 10.44
N ASP A 97 -1.19 5.01 9.82
CA ASP A 97 -1.61 6.43 9.81
C ASP A 97 -1.97 6.94 11.22
N GLU A 98 -2.45 6.06 12.10
CA GLU A 98 -2.87 6.38 13.46
C GLU A 98 -1.71 6.28 14.48
N ARG A 99 -0.48 5.99 14.03
CA ARG A 99 0.71 5.91 14.89
C ARG A 99 1.99 6.32 14.18
N SER A 100 2.89 7.03 14.89
CA SER A 100 4.24 7.33 14.39
C SER A 100 5.19 6.12 14.49
N VAL A 101 4.83 4.99 13.87
CA VAL A 101 5.63 3.76 13.85
C VAL A 101 5.67 3.19 12.43
N LEU A 102 6.85 2.73 12.01
CA LEU A 102 6.99 1.94 10.79
C LEU A 102 7.07 0.46 11.17
N ASN A 103 6.05 -0.31 10.79
CA ASN A 103 5.97 -1.73 11.08
C ASN A 103 6.60 -2.53 9.94
N ILE A 104 7.44 -3.52 10.26
CA ILE A 104 8.06 -4.39 9.26
C ILE A 104 7.26 -5.68 9.23
N PHE A 105 6.82 -6.08 8.04
CA PHE A 105 6.05 -7.30 7.77
C PHE A 105 6.81 -8.25 6.85
N ARG A 106 6.33 -9.50 6.74
CA ARG A 106 6.86 -10.50 5.81
C ARG A 106 5.88 -10.78 4.69
N PHE A 107 6.38 -10.95 3.46
CA PHE A 107 5.53 -11.27 2.32
C PHE A 107 4.83 -12.64 2.40
N ASP A 108 5.31 -13.56 3.24
CA ASP A 108 4.66 -14.86 3.44
C ASP A 108 3.54 -14.85 4.50
N GLY A 109 3.25 -13.68 5.09
CA GLY A 109 2.21 -13.51 6.11
C GLY A 109 2.58 -14.07 7.48
N ALA A 110 3.82 -14.53 7.67
CA ALA A 110 4.30 -14.89 9.01
C ALA A 110 4.55 -13.62 9.84
N ASP A 111 4.34 -13.73 11.15
CA ASP A 111 4.57 -12.64 12.08
C ASP A 111 5.98 -12.06 11.91
N ALA A 112 6.03 -10.75 11.80
CA ALA A 112 7.26 -9.99 11.78
C ALA A 112 7.34 -9.19 13.08
N ALA A 113 8.51 -9.23 13.71
CA ALA A 113 8.68 -8.81 15.10
C ALA A 113 9.41 -7.47 15.25
N ASP A 114 9.46 -6.66 14.18
CA ASP A 114 10.32 -5.48 14.15
C ASP A 114 9.57 -4.24 13.70
N SER A 115 9.95 -3.10 14.27
CA SER A 115 9.37 -1.81 13.97
C SER A 115 10.33 -0.68 14.32
N VAL A 116 10.15 0.45 13.64
CA VAL A 116 10.87 1.69 13.94
C VAL A 116 9.90 2.66 14.60
N ASN A 117 10.09 2.91 15.89
CA ASN A 117 9.36 3.97 16.59
C ASN A 117 9.89 5.35 16.13
N LEU A 118 9.00 6.23 15.73
CA LEU A 118 9.30 7.58 15.27
C LEU A 118 8.82 8.68 16.23
N ASP A 119 8.24 8.34 17.38
CA ASP A 119 7.61 9.29 18.31
C ASP A 119 8.56 10.43 18.70
N ALA A 120 9.74 10.08 19.20
CA ALA A 120 10.75 11.06 19.58
C ALA A 120 11.29 11.86 18.38
N PHE A 121 11.37 11.23 17.21
CA PHE A 121 11.89 11.85 15.99
C PHE A 121 10.91 12.87 15.42
N LEU A 122 9.62 12.51 15.37
CA LEU A 122 8.53 13.34 14.85
C LEU A 122 7.92 14.25 15.91
N GLY A 123 8.32 14.11 17.18
CA GLY A 123 7.77 14.87 18.29
C GLY A 123 6.30 14.56 18.57
N THR A 124 5.86 13.32 18.32
CA THR A 124 4.50 12.85 18.63
C THR A 124 4.48 12.18 20.00
N GLY A 125 3.44 12.45 20.78
CA GLY A 125 3.12 11.73 22.00
C GLY A 125 2.34 10.44 21.74
N LYS A 126 1.93 9.79 22.84
CA LYS A 126 1.20 8.50 22.81
C LYS A 126 -0.15 8.58 22.08
N ASP A 127 -0.82 9.73 22.18
CA ASP A 127 -2.15 9.97 21.63
C ASP A 127 -2.10 10.91 20.40
N ASP A 128 -0.89 11.22 19.93
CA ASP A 128 -0.67 12.01 18.71
C ASP A 128 -0.31 11.09 17.55
N GLU A 129 -0.58 11.55 16.32
CA GLU A 129 -0.21 10.84 15.10
C GLU A 129 0.35 11.82 14.07
N ALA A 130 1.30 11.33 13.28
CA ALA A 130 1.82 12.06 12.13
C ALA A 130 0.98 11.85 10.86
N ASP A 131 -0.02 10.95 10.89
CA ASP A 131 -0.91 10.65 9.76
C ASP A 131 -0.07 10.37 8.52
N LEU A 132 0.81 9.36 8.61
CA LEU A 132 1.78 9.04 7.56
C LEU A 132 1.04 8.39 6.39
N GLU A 133 1.18 8.91 5.18
CA GLU A 133 0.31 8.51 4.06
C GLU A 133 1.06 8.15 2.78
N GLY A 134 2.33 8.55 2.64
CA GLY A 134 3.10 8.26 1.43
C GLY A 134 4.56 8.03 1.69
N CYS A 135 5.20 7.20 0.86
CA CYS A 135 6.64 7.01 0.88
C CYS A 135 7.24 6.85 -0.51
N ALA A 136 8.51 7.22 -0.67
CA ALA A 136 9.24 7.03 -1.92
C ALA A 136 10.71 6.75 -1.64
N LEU A 137 11.27 5.69 -2.23
CA LEU A 137 12.70 5.41 -2.19
C LEU A 137 13.40 6.17 -3.31
N SER A 138 14.49 6.87 -2.98
CA SER A 138 15.43 7.45 -3.94
C SER A 138 16.85 7.15 -3.49
N GLY A 139 17.59 6.38 -4.30
CA GLY A 139 18.89 5.83 -3.90
C GLY A 139 18.78 4.92 -2.68
N ASP A 140 19.34 5.36 -1.54
CA ASP A 140 19.28 4.65 -0.26
C ASP A 140 18.31 5.29 0.75
N THR A 141 17.68 6.41 0.37
CA THR A 141 16.89 7.25 1.27
C THR A 141 15.41 7.07 0.96
N ILE A 142 14.63 6.73 1.97
CA ILE A 142 13.17 6.64 1.86
C ILE A 142 12.60 7.93 2.45
N TYR A 143 11.89 8.68 1.63
CA TYR A 143 11.12 9.83 2.06
C TYR A 143 9.74 9.38 2.50
N TRP A 144 9.22 10.02 3.55
CA TRP A 144 7.92 9.75 4.14
C TRP A 144 7.18 11.06 4.33
N ILE A 145 5.89 11.07 4.03
CA ILE A 145 5.08 12.28 4.10
C ILE A 145 3.79 12.00 4.88
N GLY A 146 3.41 12.94 5.75
CA GLY A 146 2.10 12.93 6.39
C GLY A 146 1.01 13.52 5.50
N SER A 147 -0.25 13.41 5.91
CA SER A 147 -1.40 13.87 5.11
C SER A 147 -1.44 15.38 4.86
N HIS A 148 -0.77 16.16 5.73
CA HIS A 148 -0.81 17.63 5.79
C HIS A 148 -2.21 18.24 6.00
N GLY A 149 -3.25 17.42 6.10
CA GLY A 149 -4.62 17.84 6.28
C GLY A 149 -4.92 18.35 7.69
N ALA A 150 -6.06 19.02 7.84
CA ALA A 150 -6.68 19.26 9.14
C ALA A 150 -7.22 17.96 9.74
N ASP A 151 -7.71 18.04 10.97
CA ASP A 151 -8.53 16.96 11.53
C ASP A 151 -9.94 16.94 10.88
N GLY A 152 -10.79 15.98 11.31
CA GLY A 152 -12.13 15.81 10.78
C GLY A 152 -13.09 16.98 11.04
N ASP A 153 -12.75 17.89 11.95
CA ASP A 153 -13.53 19.10 12.24
C ASP A 153 -12.97 20.34 11.49
N GLY A 154 -11.89 20.17 10.72
CA GLY A 154 -11.19 21.24 10.02
C GLY A 154 -10.23 22.03 10.90
N MET A 155 -9.89 21.52 12.08
CA MET A 155 -8.93 22.17 12.97
C MET A 155 -7.48 21.88 12.55
N PRO A 156 -6.56 22.85 12.70
CA PRO A 156 -5.16 22.64 12.34
C PRO A 156 -4.53 21.44 13.07
N ALA A 157 -3.93 20.53 12.30
CA ALA A 157 -3.20 19.37 12.81
C ALA A 157 -1.70 19.46 12.45
N PRO A 158 -0.90 20.28 13.16
CA PRO A 158 0.48 20.58 12.77
C PRO A 158 1.43 19.38 12.79
N LEU A 159 1.12 18.33 13.57
CA LEU A 159 1.92 17.09 13.60
C LEU A 159 1.81 16.28 12.30
N ARG A 160 0.70 16.43 11.56
CA ARG A 160 0.49 15.80 10.24
C ARG A 160 1.24 16.48 9.10
N ARG A 161 1.70 17.72 9.32
CA ARG A 161 2.46 18.52 8.35
C ARG A 161 3.93 18.18 8.47
N VAL A 162 4.30 16.99 8.00
CA VAL A 162 5.68 16.52 8.09
C VAL A 162 6.12 15.78 6.83
N LEU A 163 7.30 16.14 6.35
CA LEU A 163 8.11 15.35 5.42
C LEU A 163 9.39 14.97 6.15
N PHE A 164 9.75 13.68 6.17
CA PHE A 164 10.99 13.22 6.78
C PHE A 164 11.62 12.10 5.97
N ALA A 165 12.76 11.59 6.43
CA ALA A 165 13.43 10.47 5.78
C ALA A 165 13.89 9.39 6.77
N THR A 166 13.94 8.17 6.26
CA THR A 166 14.76 7.09 6.79
C THR A 166 15.80 6.70 5.74
N ARG A 167 16.84 5.97 6.14
CA ARG A 167 17.84 5.42 5.22
C ARG A 167 17.92 3.90 5.38
N LEU A 168 17.96 3.22 4.24
CA LEU A 168 18.17 1.78 4.19
C LEU A 168 19.62 1.44 4.56
N GLU A 169 19.80 0.51 5.50
CA GLU A 169 21.10 -0.05 5.88
C GLU A 169 21.17 -1.53 5.56
N GLU A 170 22.39 -2.06 5.53
CA GLU A 170 22.59 -3.51 5.57
C GLU A 170 22.22 -4.04 6.95
N GLY A 171 21.45 -5.11 6.97
CA GLY A 171 21.10 -5.83 8.19
C GLY A 171 22.19 -6.82 8.61
N ALA A 172 21.91 -7.55 9.70
CA ALA A 172 22.86 -8.52 10.25
C ALA A 172 23.10 -9.73 9.34
N ARG A 173 22.15 -10.05 8.44
CA ARG A 173 22.28 -11.16 7.48
C ARG A 173 22.49 -10.64 6.05
N PRO A 174 23.20 -11.39 5.20
CA PRO A 174 23.34 -11.03 3.79
C PRO A 174 21.98 -10.83 3.10
N GLY A 175 21.85 -9.72 2.37
CA GLY A 175 20.61 -9.35 1.66
C GLY A 175 19.51 -8.77 2.56
N GLU A 176 19.69 -8.77 3.88
CA GLU A 176 18.77 -8.13 4.82
C GLU A 176 18.94 -6.61 4.76
N ARG A 177 17.84 -5.85 4.75
CA ARG A 177 17.86 -4.39 4.86
C ARG A 177 17.14 -3.90 6.10
N THR A 178 17.71 -2.96 6.82
CA THR A 178 17.09 -2.30 7.98
C THR A 178 16.88 -0.81 7.70
N LEU A 179 16.18 -0.13 8.60
CA LEU A 179 15.89 1.29 8.48
C LEU A 179 16.46 2.05 9.67
N ARG A 180 17.08 3.20 9.39
CA ARG A 180 17.41 4.19 10.41
C ARG A 180 16.78 5.53 10.10
N GLN A 181 16.39 6.27 11.14
CA GLN A 181 15.98 7.68 10.99
C GLN A 181 17.12 8.49 10.35
N PHE A 182 16.79 9.41 9.46
CA PHE A 182 17.77 10.21 8.73
C PHE A 182 17.33 11.67 8.57
N GLY A 183 18.28 12.58 8.79
CA GLY A 183 18.01 14.02 8.67
C GLY A 183 17.14 14.56 9.79
N ARG A 184 16.25 15.50 9.46
CA ARG A 184 15.34 16.19 10.35
C ARG A 184 13.93 16.20 9.74
N PRO A 185 12.87 15.99 10.54
CA PRO A 185 11.51 16.19 10.06
C PRO A 185 11.31 17.66 9.67
N TYR A 186 10.75 17.86 8.50
CA TYR A 186 10.53 19.16 7.90
C TYR A 186 9.02 19.47 7.87
N ARG A 187 8.64 20.64 8.39
CA ARG A 187 7.22 20.99 8.65
C ARG A 187 6.72 22.25 7.93
N ARG A 188 7.52 22.80 7.01
CA ARG A 188 7.21 24.06 6.32
C ARG A 188 6.81 23.87 4.85
N LEU A 189 6.39 22.65 4.49
CA LEU A 189 6.15 22.26 3.10
C LEU A 189 5.06 23.12 2.45
N LEU A 190 3.95 23.37 3.15
CA LEU A 190 2.85 24.18 2.61
C LEU A 190 3.21 25.67 2.57
N GLU A 191 3.93 26.16 3.57
CA GLU A 191 4.38 27.55 3.63
C GLU A 191 5.39 27.86 2.52
N ASP A 192 6.35 26.97 2.28
CA ASP A 192 7.30 27.13 1.19
C ASP A 192 6.65 26.91 -0.19
N PHE A 193 5.58 26.09 -0.27
CA PHE A 193 4.75 25.99 -1.48
C PHE A 193 4.01 27.31 -1.77
N ASP A 194 3.30 27.88 -0.80
CA ASP A 194 2.55 29.14 -0.96
C ASP A 194 3.47 30.34 -1.28
N ALA A 195 4.71 30.31 -0.79
CA ALA A 195 5.72 31.30 -1.14
C ALA A 195 6.34 31.12 -2.54
N SER A 196 6.05 30.01 -3.23
CA SER A 196 6.64 29.69 -4.53
C SER A 196 5.75 30.10 -5.71
N PRO A 197 6.28 30.27 -6.93
CA PRO A 197 5.45 30.46 -8.13
C PRO A 197 4.53 29.26 -8.42
N ALA A 198 4.85 28.06 -7.95
CA ALA A 198 4.10 26.84 -8.22
C ALA A 198 2.68 26.84 -7.64
N ARG A 199 2.39 27.72 -6.67
CA ARG A 199 1.05 27.85 -6.07
C ARG A 199 0.02 28.55 -6.94
N GLU A 200 0.40 29.07 -8.12
CA GLU A 200 -0.54 29.77 -8.99
C GLU A 200 -1.78 28.91 -9.28
N GLY A 201 -2.95 29.39 -8.85
CA GLY A 201 -4.22 28.69 -8.99
C GLY A 201 -4.57 27.70 -7.86
N TYR A 202 -3.69 27.47 -6.88
CA TYR A 202 -3.87 26.47 -5.82
C TYR A 202 -3.63 27.05 -4.41
N ASP A 203 -4.69 27.21 -3.62
CA ASP A 203 -4.62 27.63 -2.21
C ASP A 203 -4.59 26.42 -1.26
N LEU A 204 -3.42 25.80 -1.11
CA LEU A 204 -3.26 24.64 -0.24
C LEU A 204 -3.25 24.99 1.25
N LEU A 205 -2.87 26.22 1.62
CA LEU A 205 -2.95 26.67 3.01
C LEU A 205 -4.41 26.84 3.45
N GLY A 206 -5.26 27.42 2.60
CA GLY A 206 -6.70 27.48 2.82
C GLY A 206 -7.36 26.10 2.84
N ALA A 207 -6.99 25.21 1.92
CA ALA A 207 -7.45 23.82 1.90
C ALA A 207 -7.10 23.06 3.20
N ALA A 208 -5.94 23.35 3.79
CA ALA A 208 -5.47 22.77 5.05
C ALA A 208 -6.23 23.25 6.31
N LEU A 209 -7.25 24.10 6.14
CA LEU A 209 -8.17 24.56 7.19
C LEU A 209 -9.59 23.99 7.02
N MET A 210 -9.75 23.01 6.13
CA MET A 210 -11.01 22.32 5.88
C MET A 210 -10.86 20.85 6.23
N ASP A 211 -11.97 20.21 6.62
CA ASP A 211 -12.04 18.76 6.78
C ASP A 211 -11.51 18.07 5.50
N PRO A 212 -10.49 17.20 5.61
CA PRO A 212 -9.84 16.57 4.46
C PRO A 212 -10.79 15.72 3.60
N LYS A 213 -11.98 15.38 4.12
CA LYS A 213 -13.02 14.60 3.43
C LYS A 213 -14.11 15.46 2.79
N LYS A 214 -14.04 16.79 2.91
CA LYS A 214 -14.92 17.73 2.20
C LYS A 214 -14.26 18.20 0.93
N GLU A 215 -15.09 18.52 -0.06
CA GLU A 215 -14.62 19.09 -1.32
C GLU A 215 -13.76 20.33 -1.07
N GLY A 216 -12.54 20.35 -1.63
CA GLY A 216 -11.57 21.43 -1.44
C GLY A 216 -10.66 21.30 -0.22
N GLY A 217 -10.87 20.32 0.67
CA GLY A 217 -9.94 20.03 1.76
C GLY A 217 -8.60 19.48 1.31
N LEU A 218 -7.57 19.57 2.17
CA LEU A 218 -6.23 19.07 1.86
C LEU A 218 -6.03 17.65 2.39
N SER A 219 -5.54 16.74 1.55
CA SER A 219 -5.07 15.41 1.92
C SER A 219 -4.04 14.91 0.92
N ILE A 220 -2.80 14.74 1.36
CA ILE A 220 -1.70 14.12 0.60
C ILE A 220 -1.66 12.63 0.91
N GLU A 221 -1.59 11.78 -0.12
CA GLU A 221 -1.49 10.32 0.04
C GLU A 221 -0.53 9.67 -0.98
N GLY A 222 -0.14 10.39 -2.03
CA GLY A 222 0.82 9.92 -3.00
C GLY A 222 2.22 10.47 -2.75
N LEU A 223 3.24 9.61 -2.83
CA LEU A 223 4.64 10.05 -2.94
C LEU A 223 5.39 9.12 -3.88
N ALA A 224 6.06 9.66 -4.90
CA ALA A 224 6.90 8.85 -5.80
C ALA A 224 8.20 9.58 -6.15
N GLU A 225 9.27 8.83 -6.40
CA GLU A 225 10.50 9.40 -6.97
C GLU A 225 10.33 9.69 -8.47
N THR A 226 11.02 10.72 -8.94
CA THR A 226 11.27 10.95 -10.36
C THR A 226 12.63 10.36 -10.77
N PRO A 227 12.88 10.08 -12.06
CA PRO A 227 14.20 9.62 -12.53
C PRO A 227 15.37 10.56 -12.20
N ARG A 228 15.09 11.83 -11.84
CA ARG A 228 16.10 12.84 -11.49
C ARG A 228 16.23 13.07 -9.97
N GLY A 229 15.56 12.27 -9.14
CA GLY A 229 15.63 12.36 -7.68
C GLY A 229 14.77 13.46 -7.04
N ALA A 230 13.94 14.18 -7.81
CA ALA A 230 12.83 14.95 -7.28
C ALA A 230 11.69 14.02 -6.81
N LEU A 231 10.75 14.52 -6.00
CA LEU A 231 9.55 13.78 -5.60
C LEU A 231 8.30 14.35 -6.26
N LEU A 232 7.40 13.45 -6.66
CA LEU A 232 6.01 13.76 -6.99
C LEU A 232 5.16 13.56 -5.73
N ILE A 233 4.39 14.57 -5.37
CA ILE A 233 3.48 14.54 -4.22
C ILE A 233 2.05 14.53 -4.76
N GLY A 234 1.36 13.40 -4.61
CA GLY A 234 -0.01 13.20 -5.09
C GLY A 234 -1.04 13.50 -4.02
N LEU A 235 -2.08 14.25 -4.39
CA LEU A 235 -3.15 14.63 -3.48
C LEU A 235 -4.39 13.77 -3.69
N ARG A 236 -4.95 13.24 -2.59
CA ARG A 236 -6.33 12.74 -2.56
C ARG A 236 -7.31 13.92 -2.73
N ASN A 237 -6.99 15.05 -2.12
CA ASN A 237 -7.82 16.24 -2.08
C ASN A 237 -6.92 17.48 -1.91
N PRO A 238 -7.19 18.64 -2.54
CA PRO A 238 -8.27 18.92 -3.49
C PRO A 238 -8.17 18.12 -4.79
N VAL A 239 -9.31 17.92 -5.44
CA VAL A 239 -9.39 17.43 -6.83
C VAL A 239 -9.97 18.54 -7.71
N PRO A 240 -9.10 19.39 -8.31
CA PRO A 240 -9.50 20.39 -9.30
C PRO A 240 -10.29 19.81 -10.49
N ALA A 241 -10.95 20.68 -11.25
CA ALA A 241 -11.82 20.28 -12.36
C ALA A 241 -11.06 19.56 -13.51
N ASP A 242 -9.77 19.83 -13.64
CA ASP A 242 -8.85 19.25 -14.64
C ASP A 242 -8.19 17.95 -14.19
N GLY A 243 -8.30 17.56 -12.91
CA GLY A 243 -7.88 16.25 -12.44
C GLY A 243 -7.25 16.24 -11.04
N ALA A 244 -6.66 15.11 -10.66
CA ALA A 244 -5.95 14.96 -9.40
C ALA A 244 -4.65 15.77 -9.39
N LEU A 245 -4.45 16.59 -8.37
CA LEU A 245 -3.30 17.48 -8.27
C LEU A 245 -2.01 16.73 -7.88
N VAL A 246 -0.92 17.06 -8.56
CA VAL A 246 0.44 16.59 -8.29
C VAL A 246 1.38 17.78 -8.13
N LEU A 247 2.12 17.82 -7.03
CA LEU A 247 3.19 18.79 -6.79
C LEU A 247 4.55 18.16 -7.09
N THR A 248 5.51 18.96 -7.55
CA THR A 248 6.90 18.50 -7.78
C THR A 248 7.83 19.12 -6.76
N LEU A 249 8.35 18.34 -5.82
CA LEU A 249 9.40 18.77 -4.89
C LEU A 249 10.78 18.49 -5.49
N GLU A 250 11.49 19.54 -5.87
CA GLU A 250 12.73 19.43 -6.65
C GLU A 250 13.96 19.03 -5.82
N ASN A 251 13.92 19.27 -4.50
CA ASN A 251 15.09 19.20 -3.64
C ASN A 251 14.89 18.40 -2.34
N PRO A 252 14.30 17.19 -2.39
CA PRO A 252 13.95 16.44 -1.18
C PRO A 252 15.15 16.15 -0.27
N ALA A 253 16.34 15.94 -0.84
CA ALA A 253 17.58 15.73 -0.09
C ALA A 253 17.99 16.96 0.76
N ASP A 254 17.85 18.19 0.23
CA ASP A 254 18.13 19.42 0.98
C ASP A 254 17.09 19.61 2.10
N VAL A 255 15.82 19.33 1.79
CA VAL A 255 14.68 19.55 2.69
C VAL A 255 14.81 18.76 3.97
N VAL A 256 15.11 17.46 3.88
CA VAL A 256 15.31 16.61 5.06
C VAL A 256 16.59 16.93 5.82
N GLN A 257 17.45 17.82 5.32
CA GLN A 257 18.59 18.38 6.05
C GLN A 257 18.32 19.77 6.65
N GLY A 258 17.10 20.29 6.48
CA GLY A 258 16.66 21.59 6.99
C GLY A 258 16.69 22.72 5.96
N GLY A 259 16.94 22.43 4.68
CA GLY A 259 16.76 23.39 3.60
C GLY A 259 15.28 23.70 3.33
N ALA A 260 15.02 24.87 2.74
CA ALA A 260 13.68 25.24 2.29
C ALA A 260 13.24 24.37 1.10
N ALA A 261 11.95 24.04 1.02
CA ALA A 261 11.39 23.29 -0.10
C ALA A 261 11.35 24.16 -1.37
N ARG A 262 11.72 23.57 -2.51
CA ARG A 262 11.66 24.19 -3.82
C ARG A 262 10.71 23.38 -4.70
N PHE A 263 9.74 24.07 -5.27
CA PHE A 263 8.71 23.46 -6.09
C PHE A 263 8.90 23.81 -7.56
N GLY A 264 8.82 22.77 -8.39
CA GLY A 264 8.61 22.92 -9.82
C GLY A 264 7.13 23.13 -10.13
N PRO A 265 6.75 23.22 -11.43
CA PRO A 265 5.36 23.34 -11.82
C PRO A 265 4.48 22.22 -11.27
N CYS A 266 3.27 22.59 -10.85
CA CYS A 266 2.21 21.63 -10.53
C CYS A 266 1.52 21.17 -11.81
N PHE A 267 0.91 19.99 -11.74
CA PHE A 267 0.10 19.45 -12.83
C PHE A 267 -1.03 18.58 -12.31
N THR A 268 -1.98 18.29 -13.18
CA THR A 268 -3.13 17.45 -12.87
C THR A 268 -3.14 16.19 -13.74
N LEU A 269 -3.70 15.12 -13.19
CA LEU A 269 -3.90 13.85 -13.89
C LEU A 269 -5.40 13.58 -14.04
N ASP A 270 -5.86 13.32 -15.26
CA ASP A 270 -7.24 12.90 -15.52
C ASP A 270 -7.47 11.47 -15.00
N LEU A 271 -7.90 11.37 -13.75
CA LEU A 271 -8.26 10.12 -13.07
C LEU A 271 -9.79 9.97 -12.96
N GLY A 272 -10.56 10.67 -13.80
CA GLY A 272 -12.03 10.60 -13.80
C GLY A 272 -12.68 11.22 -12.56
N GLY A 273 -12.11 12.31 -12.03
CA GLY A 273 -12.60 12.99 -10.82
C GLY A 273 -12.21 12.31 -9.51
N LEU A 274 -11.33 11.31 -9.56
CA LEU A 274 -10.73 10.68 -8.39
C LEU A 274 -9.43 11.40 -8.00
N GLY A 275 -9.12 11.42 -6.71
CA GLY A 275 -7.82 11.86 -6.19
C GLY A 275 -6.82 10.69 -6.11
N ILE A 276 -5.56 11.02 -5.87
CA ILE A 276 -4.48 10.02 -5.73
C ILE A 276 -4.49 9.47 -4.32
N ARG A 277 -4.63 8.14 -4.20
CA ARG A 277 -4.48 7.38 -2.95
C ARG A 277 -3.06 6.87 -2.76
N SER A 278 -2.39 6.52 -3.85
CA SER A 278 -0.98 6.13 -3.86
C SER A 278 -0.44 6.25 -5.28
N ILE A 279 0.84 6.56 -5.42
CA ILE A 279 1.57 6.61 -6.69
C ILE A 279 2.95 6.01 -6.48
N GLU A 280 3.36 5.09 -7.36
CA GLU A 280 4.69 4.49 -7.31
C GLU A 280 5.32 4.45 -8.68
N ARG A 281 6.63 4.68 -8.71
CA ARG A 281 7.42 4.49 -9.92
C ARG A 281 7.79 3.02 -10.10
N HIS A 282 7.56 2.47 -11.28
CA HIS A 282 8.00 1.12 -11.63
C HIS A 282 8.44 1.05 -13.10
N GLY A 283 9.70 0.68 -13.31
CA GLY A 283 10.34 0.77 -14.62
C GLY A 283 10.35 2.21 -15.13
N GLU A 284 9.86 2.41 -16.36
CA GLU A 284 9.83 3.73 -17.01
C GLU A 284 8.57 4.56 -16.70
N GLY A 285 7.61 4.02 -15.94
CA GLY A 285 6.34 4.69 -15.68
C GLY A 285 5.92 4.64 -14.22
N TYR A 286 4.67 4.99 -13.98
CA TYR A 286 4.05 5.07 -12.67
C TYR A 286 2.77 4.26 -12.63
N TYR A 287 2.48 3.69 -11.46
CA TYR A 287 1.20 3.09 -11.13
C TYR A 287 0.52 3.95 -10.08
N ILE A 288 -0.79 4.16 -10.24
CA ILE A 288 -1.57 5.05 -9.40
C ILE A 288 -2.82 4.32 -8.94
N VAL A 289 -3.02 4.22 -7.64
CA VAL A 289 -4.33 3.92 -7.08
C VAL A 289 -5.04 5.25 -6.91
N ALA A 290 -6.18 5.40 -7.56
CA ALA A 290 -7.04 6.56 -7.45
C ALA A 290 -8.34 6.22 -6.70
N GLY A 291 -8.87 7.18 -5.96
CA GLY A 291 -10.09 7.01 -5.17
C GLY A 291 -10.78 8.33 -4.83
N PRO A 292 -12.01 8.28 -4.27
CA PRO A 292 -12.74 9.48 -3.89
C PRO A 292 -12.05 10.19 -2.73
N PHE A 293 -12.22 11.51 -2.64
CA PHE A 293 -11.78 12.27 -1.47
C PHE A 293 -12.70 12.06 -0.26
N ASP A 294 -13.96 11.67 -0.48
CA ASP A 294 -14.98 11.51 0.55
C ASP A 294 -15.30 10.03 0.87
N LYS A 295 -16.10 9.84 1.93
CA LYS A 295 -16.74 8.56 2.27
C LYS A 295 -18.20 8.48 1.78
N ASP A 296 -18.66 9.45 1.01
CA ASP A 296 -20.05 9.55 0.58
C ASP A 296 -20.34 8.55 -0.55
N LYS A 297 -21.04 7.48 -0.20
CA LYS A 297 -21.48 6.44 -1.13
C LYS A 297 -22.69 6.85 -1.96
N SER A 298 -23.29 8.01 -1.71
CA SER A 298 -24.42 8.52 -2.50
C SER A 298 -24.04 8.82 -3.95
N ARG A 299 -22.76 9.08 -4.21
CA ARG A 299 -22.19 9.32 -5.55
C ARG A 299 -21.87 8.02 -6.31
N ASP A 300 -22.07 6.85 -5.70
CA ASP A 300 -21.91 5.54 -6.36
C ASP A 300 -23.07 5.32 -7.33
N LYS A 301 -22.94 5.87 -8.56
CA LYS A 301 -24.00 5.82 -9.59
C LYS A 301 -24.31 4.41 -10.08
N ASP A 302 -23.39 3.45 -9.93
CA ASP A 302 -23.56 2.06 -10.35
C ASP A 302 -23.35 1.08 -9.19
N LYS A 303 -24.44 0.62 -8.57
CA LYS A 303 -24.39 -0.43 -7.53
C LYS A 303 -23.92 -1.79 -8.06
N ALA A 304 -23.89 -1.97 -9.38
CA ALA A 304 -23.46 -3.20 -10.04
C ALA A 304 -21.93 -3.32 -10.13
N ASP A 305 -21.21 -2.20 -10.22
CA ASP A 305 -19.75 -2.18 -10.20
C ASP A 305 -19.24 -1.88 -8.79
N ARG A 306 -19.06 -2.92 -7.97
CA ARG A 306 -18.44 -2.78 -6.64
C ARG A 306 -16.96 -2.32 -6.71
N ASN A 307 -16.39 -2.16 -7.91
CA ASN A 307 -15.11 -1.49 -8.16
C ASN A 307 -15.25 0.00 -8.54
N SER A 308 -16.44 0.61 -8.47
CA SER A 308 -16.67 1.96 -9.02
C SER A 308 -15.92 3.10 -8.31
N ARG A 309 -15.49 2.90 -7.06
CA ARG A 309 -14.87 3.98 -6.27
C ARG A 309 -13.36 4.06 -6.43
N PHE A 310 -12.69 2.95 -6.69
CA PHE A 310 -11.24 2.92 -6.78
C PHE A 310 -10.81 2.38 -8.14
N ALA A 311 -9.73 2.92 -8.68
CA ALA A 311 -9.19 2.50 -9.95
C ALA A 311 -7.67 2.47 -9.90
N LEU A 312 -7.10 1.48 -10.58
CA LEU A 312 -5.67 1.42 -10.85
C LEU A 312 -5.42 2.08 -12.22
N PHE A 313 -4.40 2.93 -12.29
CA PHE A 313 -3.95 3.57 -13.52
C PHE A 313 -2.46 3.32 -13.73
N ARG A 314 -2.05 3.34 -14.99
CA ARG A 314 -0.66 3.43 -15.41
C ARG A 314 -0.45 4.78 -16.09
N TRP A 315 0.64 5.46 -15.77
CA TRP A 315 1.01 6.74 -16.36
C TRP A 315 2.47 6.70 -16.81
N SER A 316 2.80 7.34 -17.94
CA SER A 316 4.14 7.31 -18.52
C SER A 316 5.16 8.14 -17.75
N GLY A 317 4.73 9.05 -16.87
CA GLY A 317 5.60 10.05 -16.26
C GLY A 317 5.73 11.34 -17.06
N ILE A 318 5.13 11.40 -18.26
CA ILE A 318 5.10 12.61 -19.08
C ILE A 318 3.85 13.39 -18.70
N GLN A 319 4.03 14.65 -18.26
CA GLN A 319 3.00 15.49 -17.66
C GLN A 319 1.68 15.56 -18.46
N ASN A 320 1.75 15.58 -19.79
CA ASN A 320 0.59 15.73 -20.67
C ASN A 320 0.05 14.39 -21.21
N ASP A 321 0.69 13.27 -20.87
CA ASP A 321 0.18 11.96 -21.25
C ASP A 321 -0.98 11.58 -20.34
N ARG A 322 -2.05 11.06 -20.93
CA ARG A 322 -3.23 10.61 -20.19
C ARG A 322 -2.92 9.30 -19.45
N PRO A 323 -3.21 9.18 -18.15
CA PRO A 323 -3.16 7.89 -17.46
C PRO A 323 -4.13 6.89 -18.07
N GLU A 324 -3.67 5.65 -18.25
CA GLU A 324 -4.46 4.54 -18.76
C GLU A 324 -5.01 3.71 -17.60
N ARG A 325 -6.31 3.47 -17.58
CA ARG A 325 -6.93 2.63 -16.54
C ARG A 325 -6.56 1.17 -16.75
N VAL A 326 -6.06 0.53 -15.69
CA VAL A 326 -5.75 -0.91 -15.66
C VAL A 326 -6.98 -1.67 -15.19
N ALA A 327 -7.37 -2.70 -15.94
CA ALA A 327 -8.48 -3.58 -15.55
C ALA A 327 -8.07 -4.44 -14.35
N PHE A 328 -8.53 -4.07 -13.16
CA PHE A 328 -8.12 -4.74 -11.92
C PHE A 328 -9.33 -5.16 -11.07
N PRO A 329 -9.87 -6.37 -11.27
CA PRO A 329 -11.09 -6.81 -10.59
C PRO A 329 -10.92 -7.00 -9.07
N LEU A 330 -9.68 -6.99 -8.57
CA LEU A 330 -9.34 -7.32 -7.18
C LEU A 330 -9.46 -6.15 -6.20
N LEU A 331 -9.79 -4.94 -6.65
CA LEU A 331 -10.07 -3.82 -5.74
C LEU A 331 -11.42 -3.96 -5.03
N ALA A 332 -12.26 -4.91 -5.44
CA ALA A 332 -13.62 -5.06 -4.94
C ALA A 332 -13.62 -5.32 -3.43
N GLY A 333 -14.24 -4.41 -2.68
CA GLY A 333 -14.34 -4.54 -1.21
C GLY A 333 -13.04 -4.23 -0.46
N LEU A 334 -12.06 -3.61 -1.12
CA LEU A 334 -10.90 -3.00 -0.49
C LEU A 334 -11.12 -1.49 -0.29
N THR A 335 -10.30 -0.90 0.57
CA THR A 335 -10.04 0.55 0.61
C THR A 335 -8.55 0.74 0.30
N PRO A 336 -8.15 0.70 -0.98
CA PRO A 336 -6.74 0.76 -1.33
C PRO A 336 -6.11 2.10 -0.94
N GLU A 337 -5.07 2.07 -0.11
CA GLU A 337 -4.35 3.28 0.35
C GLU A 337 -2.85 3.23 0.05
N ALA A 338 -2.24 2.04 -0.06
CA ALA A 338 -0.87 1.93 -0.55
C ALA A 338 -0.77 0.96 -1.74
N LEU A 339 0.11 1.27 -2.69
CA LEU A 339 0.62 0.32 -3.66
C LEU A 339 2.16 0.33 -3.61
N PHE A 340 2.82 -0.79 -3.91
CA PHE A 340 4.29 -0.88 -3.99
C PHE A 340 4.72 -2.13 -4.74
N PHE A 341 6.01 -2.20 -5.10
CA PHE A 341 6.58 -3.35 -5.80
C PHE A 341 7.62 -4.07 -4.94
N ASP A 342 7.64 -5.40 -5.02
CA ASP A 342 8.76 -6.19 -4.49
C ASP A 342 9.90 -6.33 -5.51
N PRO A 343 11.09 -6.85 -5.11
CA PRO A 343 12.21 -7.01 -6.04
C PRO A 343 11.93 -7.93 -7.23
N ALA A 344 10.91 -8.79 -7.15
CA ALA A 344 10.50 -9.66 -8.26
C ALA A 344 9.53 -8.96 -9.24
N GLY A 345 9.14 -7.70 -8.96
CA GLY A 345 8.20 -6.93 -9.76
C GLY A 345 6.73 -7.27 -9.48
N THR A 346 6.44 -7.99 -8.40
CA THR A 346 5.06 -8.22 -7.97
C THR A 346 4.49 -6.90 -7.46
N LEU A 347 3.33 -6.51 -7.98
CA LEU A 347 2.56 -5.39 -7.49
C LEU A 347 1.84 -5.81 -6.20
N HIS A 348 2.02 -5.05 -5.14
CA HIS A 348 1.31 -5.21 -3.88
C HIS A 348 0.39 -4.02 -3.66
N ILE A 349 -0.83 -4.28 -3.20
CA ILE A 349 -1.80 -3.25 -2.82
C ILE A 349 -2.24 -3.52 -1.40
N LEU A 350 -2.16 -2.50 -0.53
CA LEU A 350 -2.63 -2.54 0.85
C LEU A 350 -3.99 -1.87 0.95
N SER A 351 -4.86 -2.46 1.77
CA SER A 351 -6.19 -1.93 2.09
C SER A 351 -6.19 -1.38 3.50
N ASP A 352 -6.59 -0.11 3.65
CA ASP A 352 -7.01 0.42 4.95
C ASP A 352 -8.34 -0.23 5.34
N ASP A 353 -8.27 -1.09 6.34
CA ASP A 353 -9.41 -1.82 6.85
C ASP A 353 -9.94 -1.19 8.15
N GLY A 354 -9.45 -0.01 8.56
CA GLY A 354 -9.61 0.64 9.85
C GLY A 354 -10.79 0.19 10.71
N ARG A 355 -12.03 0.53 10.33
CA ARG A 355 -13.25 0.09 11.06
C ARG A 355 -13.86 -1.23 10.54
N ASN A 356 -13.46 -1.65 9.35
CA ASN A 356 -13.95 -2.85 8.65
C ASN A 356 -13.21 -4.11 9.12
N GLN A 357 -13.18 -4.31 10.44
CA GLN A 357 -12.45 -5.41 11.07
C GLN A 357 -13.37 -6.62 11.31
N PRO A 358 -12.84 -7.86 11.30
CA PRO A 358 -13.62 -9.04 11.68
C PRO A 358 -14.24 -8.89 13.08
N GLY A 359 -15.45 -9.41 13.24
CA GLY A 359 -16.22 -9.32 14.49
C GLY A 359 -16.93 -7.98 14.74
N GLY A 360 -16.87 -7.02 13.80
CA GLY A 360 -17.78 -5.86 13.78
C GLY A 360 -17.10 -4.47 13.75
N ASN A 361 -17.91 -3.41 13.80
CA ASN A 361 -17.50 -2.04 13.47
C ASN A 361 -16.97 -1.25 14.69
N GLY A 362 -15.81 -1.66 15.23
CA GLY A 362 -15.06 -0.89 16.24
C GLY A 362 -13.92 -0.08 15.61
N LYS A 363 -13.57 1.09 16.17
CA LYS A 363 -12.34 1.82 15.76
C LYS A 363 -11.12 0.92 15.97
N CYS A 364 -10.17 0.91 15.03
CA CYS A 364 -8.96 0.08 15.13
C CYS A 364 -8.23 0.28 16.46
N LYS A 365 -8.01 1.54 16.86
CA LYS A 365 -7.34 1.88 18.13
C LYS A 365 -7.99 1.32 19.40
N ASN A 366 -9.28 0.98 19.35
CA ASN A 366 -10.00 0.39 20.49
C ASN A 366 -9.88 -1.14 20.54
N ARG A 367 -9.25 -1.78 19.56
CA ARG A 367 -9.04 -3.23 19.50
C ARG A 367 -7.70 -3.61 20.10
N ALA A 368 -7.60 -4.83 20.65
CA ALA A 368 -6.30 -5.40 21.02
C ALA A 368 -5.45 -5.60 19.75
N ALA A 369 -4.14 -5.44 19.85
CA ALA A 369 -3.24 -5.51 18.68
C ALA A 369 -3.39 -6.82 17.88
N ALA A 370 -3.61 -7.95 18.57
CA ALA A 370 -3.82 -9.26 17.94
C ALA A 370 -5.13 -9.35 17.12
N ASP A 371 -6.10 -8.47 17.37
CA ASP A 371 -7.40 -8.44 16.68
C ASP A 371 -7.45 -7.36 15.59
N ARG A 372 -6.34 -6.65 15.37
CA ARG A 372 -6.19 -5.65 14.30
C ARG A 372 -5.60 -6.34 13.09
N GLN A 373 -6.17 -6.08 11.93
CA GLN A 373 -5.66 -6.61 10.68
C GLN A 373 -5.83 -5.65 9.51
N PHE A 374 -4.97 -5.81 8.51
CA PHE A 374 -5.13 -5.21 7.19
C PHE A 374 -4.93 -6.26 6.10
N ARG A 375 -5.49 -5.99 4.92
CA ARG A 375 -5.40 -6.87 3.75
C ARG A 375 -4.32 -6.39 2.78
N ARG A 376 -3.57 -7.34 2.22
CA ARG A 376 -2.66 -7.13 1.09
C ARG A 376 -3.04 -8.03 -0.09
N ILE A 377 -3.19 -7.44 -1.26
CA ILE A 377 -3.27 -8.15 -2.54
C ILE A 377 -1.88 -8.19 -3.16
N ALA A 378 -1.50 -9.33 -3.73
CA ALA A 378 -0.27 -9.49 -4.49
C ALA A 378 -0.61 -9.92 -5.93
N VAL A 379 -0.08 -9.21 -6.91
CA VAL A 379 -0.31 -9.46 -8.33
C VAL A 379 1.02 -9.62 -9.06
N PRO A 380 1.27 -10.79 -9.64
CA PRO A 380 2.55 -11.08 -10.29
C PRO A 380 2.74 -10.22 -11.56
N PRO A 381 4.00 -10.02 -12.00
CA PRO A 381 4.28 -9.40 -13.28
C PRO A 381 3.48 -10.02 -14.44
N GLY A 382 2.94 -9.19 -15.33
CA GLY A 382 2.16 -9.62 -16.50
C GLY A 382 0.67 -9.86 -16.23
N ALA A 383 0.22 -9.71 -14.98
CA ALA A 383 -1.20 -9.74 -14.61
C ALA A 383 -1.78 -8.34 -14.29
N TYR A 384 -1.03 -7.28 -14.56
CA TYR A 384 -1.42 -5.87 -14.43
C TYR A 384 -0.96 -5.05 -15.64
#